data_AF-A0A0C4FC63-F1
#
_entry.id   AF-A0A0C4FC63-F1
#
_cell.length_a   1.000
_cell.length_b   1.000
_cell.length_c   1.000
_cell.angle_alpha   90.00
_cell.angle_beta   90.00
_cell.angle_gamma   90.00
#
_symmetry.space_group_name_H-M   'P 1'
#
loop_
_entity.id
_entity.type
_entity.pdbx_description
1 polymer ?
#
loop_
_entity_poly.entity_id
_entity_poly.type
_entity_poly.pdbx_seq_one_letter_code
_entity_poly.pdbx_strand_id
1 'polypeptide(L)'
;VQRTPLDLDQVVVTAMEYDSAYRGDAALASTSTASSGSGSGKRRTEGGGDKVGKKKLYCYNCRSKDHLLADCKEPKTERQAAYEAAHPPTDKGKKKA
;
A
#
# COMPACT_ATOMS: atom_id res chain seq x y z
N VAL A 1 -26.80 20.18 -37.10
CA VAL A 1 -26.11 18.95 -36.63
C VAL A 1 -27.03 18.26 -35.65
N GLN A 2 -27.71 17.18 -36.07
CA GLN A 2 -28.50 16.37 -35.14
C GLN A 2 -27.51 15.63 -34.22
N ARG A 3 -27.49 15.95 -32.93
CA ARG A 3 -26.69 15.20 -31.96
C ARG A 3 -27.55 14.08 -31.42
N THR A 4 -27.27 12.87 -31.88
CA THR A 4 -27.86 11.67 -31.33
C THR A 4 -27.31 11.46 -29.92
N PRO A 5 -28.16 11.27 -28.90
CA PRO A 5 -27.69 10.92 -27.58
C PRO A 5 -27.00 9.55 -27.65
N LEU A 6 -25.89 9.42 -26.92
CA LEU A 6 -25.17 8.15 -26.82
C LEU A 6 -26.05 7.14 -26.08
N ASP A 7 -25.99 5.90 -26.56
CA ASP A 7 -26.57 4.74 -25.89
C ASP A 7 -25.79 4.45 -24.59
N LEU A 8 -26.47 3.86 -23.59
CA LEU A 8 -25.87 3.50 -22.31
C LEU A 8 -24.65 2.58 -22.48
N ASP A 9 -24.68 1.63 -23.41
CA ASP A 9 -23.55 0.73 -23.66
C ASP A 9 -22.34 1.53 -24.18
N GLN A 10 -22.58 2.52 -25.04
CA GLN A 10 -21.53 3.43 -25.52
C GLN A 10 -20.95 4.27 -24.38
N VAL A 11 -21.78 4.73 -23.44
CA VAL A 11 -21.33 5.48 -22.25
C VAL A 11 -20.47 4.60 -21.35
N VAL A 12 -20.85 3.33 -21.13
CA VAL A 12 -20.09 2.41 -20.29
C VAL A 12 -18.73 2.06 -20.91
N VAL A 13 -18.71 1.72 -22.21
CA VAL A 13 -17.47 1.39 -22.93
C VAL A 13 -16.50 2.57 -22.89
N THR A 14 -16.98 3.78 -23.21
CA THR A 14 -16.14 4.99 -23.20
C THR A 14 -15.62 5.33 -21.80
N ALA A 15 -16.42 5.10 -20.74
CA ALA A 15 -15.96 5.31 -19.36
C ALA A 15 -14.88 4.32 -18.94
N MET A 16 -15.01 3.04 -19.31
CA MET A 16 -14.01 2.01 -19.01
C MET A 16 -12.71 2.24 -19.76
N GLU A 17 -12.78 2.64 -21.03
CA GLU A 17 -11.63 3.02 -21.84
C GLU A 17 -10.88 4.21 -21.20
N TYR A 18 -11.61 5.24 -20.77
CA TYR A 18 -11.02 6.41 -20.13
C TYR A 18 -10.37 6.08 -18.76
N ASP A 19 -11.00 5.26 -17.90
CA ASP A 19 -10.38 4.82 -16.64
C ASP A 19 -9.11 3.99 -16.89
N SER A 20 -9.12 3.13 -17.93
CA SER A 20 -7.95 2.34 -18.31
C SER A 20 -6.79 3.20 -18.82
N ALA A 21 -7.10 4.23 -19.64
CA ALA A 21 -6.11 5.18 -20.12
C ALA A 21 -5.58 6.04 -18.98
N TYR A 22 -6.45 6.55 -18.10
CA TYR A 22 -6.04 7.34 -16.94
C TYR A 22 -5.15 6.55 -15.97
N ARG A 23 -5.51 5.28 -15.69
CA ARG A 23 -4.66 4.39 -14.87
C ARG A 23 -3.39 3.99 -15.59
N GLY A 24 -3.42 3.78 -16.90
CA GLY A 24 -2.26 3.45 -17.74
C GLY A 24 -1.24 4.58 -17.81
N ASP A 25 -1.69 5.83 -18.01
CA ASP A 25 -0.85 7.01 -18.05
C ASP A 25 -0.32 7.38 -16.65
N ALA A 26 -1.16 7.24 -15.60
CA ALA A 26 -0.71 7.38 -14.21
C ALA A 26 0.30 6.29 -13.80
N ALA A 27 0.18 5.10 -14.37
CA ALA A 27 1.15 4.01 -14.20
C ALA A 27 2.43 4.23 -15.03
N LEU A 28 2.36 4.89 -16.20
CA LEU A 28 3.55 5.26 -16.97
C LEU A 28 4.39 6.34 -16.26
N ALA A 29 3.74 7.27 -15.55
CA ALA A 29 4.41 8.17 -14.60
C ALA A 29 5.00 7.46 -13.37
N SER A 30 4.59 6.20 -13.13
CA SER A 30 5.02 5.36 -12.02
C SER A 30 5.81 4.15 -12.53
N THR A 31 6.97 4.41 -13.13
CA THR A 31 8.08 3.47 -13.38
C THR A 31 7.70 2.00 -13.66
N SER A 32 7.74 1.65 -14.95
CA SER A 32 8.22 0.37 -15.49
C SER A 32 7.83 -0.91 -14.75
N THR A 33 6.70 -1.49 -15.13
CA THR A 33 6.59 -2.92 -15.45
C THR A 33 5.26 -3.14 -16.14
N ALA A 34 5.28 -3.09 -17.47
CA ALA A 34 4.20 -3.66 -18.25
C ALA A 34 4.11 -5.15 -17.90
N SER A 35 2.96 -5.58 -17.41
CA SER A 35 2.55 -6.98 -17.42
C SER A 35 1.04 -7.01 -17.51
N SER A 36 0.59 -7.25 -18.73
CA SER A 36 -0.73 -7.75 -19.07
C SER A 36 -1.11 -8.87 -18.11
N GLY A 37 -2.27 -8.74 -17.47
CA GLY A 37 -2.78 -9.76 -16.55
C GLY A 37 -4.14 -9.39 -16.00
N SER A 38 -5.20 -9.84 -16.67
CA SER A 38 -6.51 -10.03 -16.05
C SER A 38 -6.33 -10.97 -14.86
N GLY A 39 -6.42 -10.43 -13.64
CA GLY A 39 -6.23 -11.20 -12.43
C GLY A 39 -6.85 -10.48 -11.25
N SER A 40 -7.81 -11.16 -10.62
CA SER A 40 -8.55 -10.84 -9.40
C SER A 40 -7.86 -9.82 -8.49
N GLY A 41 -8.66 -8.90 -7.93
CA GLY A 41 -8.28 -7.91 -6.91
C GLY A 41 -7.59 -8.49 -5.67
N LYS A 42 -6.35 -8.95 -5.84
CA LYS A 42 -5.36 -9.08 -4.79
C LYS A 42 -4.91 -7.66 -4.52
N ARG A 43 -5.57 -7.04 -3.55
CA ARG A 43 -5.01 -5.87 -2.87
C ARG A 43 -3.56 -6.23 -2.57
N ARG A 44 -2.67 -5.52 -3.25
CA ARG A 44 -1.23 -5.57 -3.07
C ARG A 44 -0.94 -5.64 -1.56
N THR A 45 -0.49 -6.80 -1.08
CA THR A 45 0.35 -6.86 0.13
C THR A 45 1.76 -6.45 -0.28
N GLU A 46 1.86 -5.29 -0.92
CA GLU A 46 3.11 -4.57 -1.04
C GLU A 46 3.33 -3.97 0.35
N GLY A 47 4.38 -4.41 1.03
CA GLY A 47 4.93 -3.75 2.21
C GLY A 47 5.54 -2.40 1.83
N GLY A 48 4.77 -1.56 1.13
CA GLY A 48 5.06 -0.19 0.77
C GLY A 48 4.10 0.71 1.52
N GLY A 49 4.28 0.81 2.83
CA GLY A 49 3.62 1.80 3.67
C GLY A 49 4.22 3.19 3.48
N ASP A 50 4.56 3.56 2.26
CA ASP A 50 5.00 4.90 1.90
C ASP A 50 3.76 5.66 1.45
N LYS A 51 3.50 6.81 2.09
CA LYS A 51 2.25 7.60 2.04
C LYS A 51 1.13 7.20 3.02
N VAL A 52 1.46 7.10 4.31
CA VAL A 52 0.50 7.53 5.33
C VAL A 52 1.19 8.56 6.22
N GLY A 53 0.62 9.77 6.25
CA GLY A 53 1.28 11.02 6.61
C GLY A 53 2.20 10.92 7.81
N LYS A 54 3.40 11.51 7.68
CA LYS A 54 4.45 11.73 8.68
C LYS A 54 3.95 11.48 10.11
N LYS A 55 3.82 10.21 10.51
CA LYS A 55 3.55 9.84 11.89
C LYS A 55 4.84 10.24 12.57
N LYS A 56 4.78 11.15 13.54
CA LYS A 56 5.95 11.53 14.34
C LYS A 56 6.63 10.21 14.74
N LEU A 57 7.85 9.95 14.26
CA LEU A 57 8.58 8.75 14.64
C LEU A 57 8.88 8.93 16.14
N TYR A 58 8.13 8.23 16.97
CA TYR A 58 8.40 8.12 18.40
C TYR A 58 8.49 6.65 18.76
N CYS A 59 9.37 6.34 19.70
CA CYS A 59 9.54 5.02 20.27
C CYS A 59 8.23 4.59 20.94
N TYR A 60 7.69 3.43 20.54
CA TYR A 60 6.47 2.91 21.15
C TYR A 60 6.68 2.38 22.58
N ASN A 61 7.94 2.16 23.00
CA ASN A 61 8.28 1.77 24.36
C ASN A 61 8.33 2.98 25.30
N CYS A 62 9.24 3.94 25.05
CA CYS A 62 9.51 5.06 25.95
C CYS A 62 8.94 6.42 25.49
N ARG A 63 8.33 6.48 24.30
CA ARG A 63 7.76 7.69 23.67
C ARG A 63 8.77 8.80 23.35
N SER A 64 10.08 8.52 23.40
CA SER A 64 11.13 9.40 22.84
C SER A 64 10.97 9.56 21.33
N LYS A 65 11.37 10.71 20.77
CA LYS A 65 11.41 10.96 19.32
C LYS A 65 12.77 10.69 18.69
N ASP A 66 13.77 10.34 19.49
CA ASP A 66 15.15 10.18 19.04
C ASP A 66 15.40 8.81 18.39
N HIS A 67 14.58 7.82 18.74
CA HIS A 67 14.74 6.45 18.27
C HIS A 67 13.40 5.75 18.03
N LEU A 68 13.46 4.63 17.32
CA LEU A 68 12.34 3.73 17.10
C LEU A 68 12.37 2.59 18.12
N LEU A 69 11.26 1.85 18.21
CA LEU A 69 11.13 0.71 19.12
C LEU A 69 12.28 -0.32 18.99
N ALA A 70 12.83 -0.50 17.78
CA ALA A 70 13.95 -1.42 17.52
C ALA A 70 15.27 -1.00 18.20
N ASP A 71 15.49 0.30 18.36
CA ASP A 71 16.73 0.88 18.90
C ASP A 71 16.57 1.34 20.36
N CYS A 72 15.46 0.98 21.00
CA CYS A 72 15.17 1.37 22.38
C CYS A 72 16.05 0.58 23.37
N LYS A 73 16.84 1.31 24.17
CA LYS A 73 17.70 0.73 25.21
C LYS A 73 16.94 0.41 26.52
N GLU A 74 15.73 0.94 26.67
CA GLU A 74 14.91 0.68 27.86
C GLU A 74 14.27 -0.71 27.79
N PRO A 75 14.05 -1.38 28.94
CA PRO A 75 13.37 -2.66 28.98
C PRO A 75 11.96 -2.54 28.39
N LYS A 76 11.48 -3.60 27.73
CA LYS A 76 10.15 -3.61 27.12
C LYS A 76 9.08 -3.53 28.20
N THR A 77 8.12 -2.61 28.04
CA THR A 77 6.95 -2.53 28.90
C THR A 77 6.05 -3.77 28.76
N GLU A 78 5.31 -4.12 29.82
CA GLU A 78 4.34 -5.24 29.80
C GLU A 78 3.33 -5.12 28.66
N ARG A 79 2.91 -3.89 28.34
CA ARG A 79 2.02 -3.59 27.21
C ARG A 79 2.64 -4.01 25.88
N GLN A 80 3.94 -3.79 25.69
CA GLN A 80 4.64 -4.16 24.47
C GLN A 80 4.84 -5.68 24.39
N ALA A 81 5.16 -6.32 25.52
CA ALA A 81 5.28 -7.78 25.59
C ALA A 81 3.96 -8.48 25.24
N ALA A 82 2.83 -7.99 25.77
CA ALA A 82 1.51 -8.52 25.45
C ALA A 82 1.14 -8.34 23.97
N TYR A 83 1.54 -7.21 23.35
CA TYR A 83 1.33 -6.98 21.92
C TYR A 83 2.16 -7.93 21.05
N GLU A 84 3.43 -8.15 21.38
CA GLU A 84 4.29 -9.11 20.67
C GLU A 84 3.80 -10.56 20.84
N ALA A 85 3.26 -10.91 22.01
CA ALA A 85 2.65 -12.22 22.24
C ALA A 85 1.36 -12.42 21.40
N ALA A 86 0.54 -11.38 21.26
CA ALA A 86 -0.67 -11.41 20.44
C ALA A 86 -0.39 -11.35 18.93
N HIS A 87 0.74 -10.74 18.54
CA HIS A 87 1.16 -10.55 17.15
C HIS A 87 2.57 -11.10 16.96
N PRO A 88 2.73 -12.43 16.90
CA PRO A 88 4.04 -13.03 16.67
C PRO A 88 4.59 -12.55 15.31
N PRO A 89 5.89 -12.25 15.20
CA PRO A 89 6.49 -11.88 13.94
C PRO A 89 6.33 -13.06 12.98
N THR A 90 5.56 -12.86 11.90
CA THR A 90 5.52 -13.85 10.82
C THR A 90 6.88 -13.84 10.16
N ASP A 91 7.66 -14.92 10.31
CA ASP A 91 8.91 -15.14 9.59
C ASP A 91 8.61 -15.18 8.09
N LYS A 92 8.60 -14.01 7.45
CA LYS A 92 8.51 -13.89 6.00
C LYS A 92 9.92 -13.98 5.45
N GLY A 93 10.43 -15.21 5.40
CA GLY A 93 11.39 -15.64 4.41
C GLY A 93 12.77 -15.00 4.53
N LYS A 94 13.63 -15.65 5.30
CA LYS A 94 15.07 -15.66 5.12
C LYS A 94 15.38 -16.09 3.67
N LYS A 95 15.38 -15.14 2.72
CA LYS A 95 16.01 -15.36 1.41
C LYS A 95 17.50 -15.51 1.68
N LYS A 96 17.96 -16.76 1.84
CA LYS A 96 19.38 -17.09 1.80
C LYS A 96 19.92 -16.58 0.45
N ALA A 97 20.90 -15.70 0.52
CA ALA A 97 21.75 -15.35 -0.60
C ALA A 97 22.59 -16.56 -1.01
#